data_AF-A0A369GP28-F1
#
_entry.id   AF-A0A369GP28-F1
#
_cell.length_a   1.000
_cell.length_b   1.000
_cell.length_c   1.000
_cell.angle_alpha   90.00
_cell.angle_beta   90.00
_cell.angle_gamma   90.00
#
_symmetry.space_group_name_H-M   'P 1'
#
loop_
_entity.id
_entity.type
_entity.pdbx_description
1 polymer ?
#
loop_
_entity_poly.entity_id
_entity_poly.type
_entity_poly.pdbx_seq_one_letter_code
_entity_poly.pdbx_strand_id
1 'polypeptide(L)'
;MERDILHKLYRNDLMDRYDESKMIRGMKSRSSPKFVLCQYMNYGWQPSIHPSNLSPARTAPYTSENWSSLDRGTWLLSVLPPTLNATFTNAYGGTWQELADELNSALDSITDKITMYQILMWYSRAAEGDRKVCWQTHYSLALERYENPLGALNSLFVDPETMEDDEDTYVKRPMDLPPLYLDTSSLHCLHPDSVIYDQMADLVLGLSAKWPDKKITVEEFRERADVAGHPFGRALFHAARETYDCPYFDGCSTKNLYGGIPYLPPSFNAFLGTMQSVLKERHHVCIAFEEVIGIPSNAYAFASASFNNGGPRLLAAGCRTKPCYKEFNEAVAAGKDFCHPYHLEEGLPFYVHADVFSKPTECGKSMLILLAEHFDPVCQCLRTSSSAVYCARLPCYYELMTGSDYHIDKLKSDCRTGDLSFNRSIAFPYSFSPSKPACGMPMIEFPVEDRKLVCDCAKIREDEEEMLFQNYYNMSSKLDKRDEVVRGIDGFRVGRKLEAVVGQ
;
A
#
# COMPACT_ATOMS: atom_id res chain seq x y z
N MET A 1 -16.41 24.38 -12.87
CA MET A 1 -15.48 24.47 -11.73
C MET A 1 -14.10 23.93 -12.10
N GLU A 2 -13.97 22.76 -12.72
CA GLU A 2 -12.68 22.26 -13.28
C GLU A 2 -11.98 23.23 -14.26
N ARG A 3 -12.75 23.94 -15.10
CA ARG A 3 -12.20 24.93 -16.05
C ARG A 3 -11.45 26.10 -15.39
N ASP A 4 -11.85 26.49 -14.17
CA ASP A 4 -11.37 27.73 -13.54
C ASP A 4 -10.07 27.52 -12.74
N ILE A 5 -9.87 26.31 -12.20
CA ILE A 5 -8.63 25.90 -11.53
C ILE A 5 -7.50 25.77 -12.56
N LEU A 6 -7.79 25.14 -13.70
CA LEU A 6 -6.84 25.00 -14.82
C LEU A 6 -6.46 26.35 -15.43
N HIS A 7 -7.40 27.30 -15.51
CA HIS A 7 -7.13 28.63 -16.07
C HIS A 7 -6.22 29.50 -15.19
N LYS A 8 -6.20 29.29 -13.87
CA LYS A 8 -5.33 30.02 -12.92
C LYS A 8 -3.90 29.49 -12.91
N LEU A 9 -3.70 28.19 -13.10
CA LEU A 9 -2.37 27.60 -13.26
C LEU A 9 -1.72 28.02 -14.60
N TYR A 10 -2.51 28.12 -15.67
CA TYR A 10 -2.01 28.48 -17.01
C TYR A 10 -1.75 29.98 -17.23
N ARG A 11 -2.38 30.89 -16.48
CA ARG A 11 -2.23 32.34 -16.74
C ARG A 11 -0.85 32.88 -16.38
N ASN A 12 -0.10 32.18 -15.53
CA ASN A 12 1.27 32.54 -15.20
C ASN A 12 2.31 31.97 -16.20
N ASP A 13 1.91 31.04 -17.07
CA ASP A 13 2.82 30.34 -17.99
C ASP A 13 2.79 30.88 -19.44
N LEU A 14 1.77 31.69 -19.79
CA LEU A 14 1.54 32.16 -21.16
C LEU A 14 2.30 33.43 -21.57
N MET A 15 3.28 33.89 -20.77
CA MET A 15 4.06 35.10 -21.09
C MET A 15 5.51 34.85 -21.53
N ASP A 16 6.04 33.62 -21.47
CA ASP A 16 7.37 33.31 -22.00
C ASP A 16 7.29 32.37 -23.20
N ARG A 17 7.18 32.95 -24.40
CA ARG A 17 7.47 32.25 -25.66
C ARG A 17 8.97 32.01 -25.78
N TYR A 18 9.47 31.00 -25.07
CA TYR A 18 10.80 30.46 -25.28
C TYR A 18 10.75 29.35 -26.35
N ASP A 19 11.72 29.39 -27.25
CA ASP A 19 11.92 28.48 -28.39
C ASP A 19 12.24 27.04 -27.89
N GLU A 20 11.21 26.23 -27.61
CA GLU A 20 11.31 24.83 -27.13
C GLU A 20 12.13 23.91 -28.05
N SER A 21 12.37 24.31 -29.30
CA SER A 21 13.13 23.54 -30.28
C SER A 21 14.64 23.41 -29.96
N LYS A 22 15.18 24.31 -29.12
CA LYS A 22 16.62 24.33 -28.81
C LYS A 22 17.03 23.68 -27.49
N MET A 23 16.13 23.46 -26.54
CA MET A 23 16.50 22.91 -25.22
C MET A 23 16.71 21.38 -25.21
N ILE A 24 16.08 20.64 -26.12
CA ILE A 24 16.14 19.17 -26.12
C ILE A 24 17.43 18.63 -26.79
N ARG A 25 18.17 19.44 -27.56
CA ARG A 25 19.41 18.99 -28.24
C ARG A 25 20.69 19.04 -27.40
N GLY A 26 20.63 19.51 -26.15
CA GLY A 26 21.82 19.76 -25.32
C GLY A 26 22.29 18.59 -24.42
N MET A 27 21.51 17.53 -24.22
CA MET A 27 21.79 16.51 -23.19
C MET A 27 22.35 15.17 -23.73
N LYS A 28 23.01 15.16 -24.89
CA LYS A 28 23.67 13.95 -25.43
C LYS A 28 25.13 13.83 -25.02
N SER A 29 25.37 13.33 -23.80
CA SER A 29 26.66 12.76 -23.36
C SER A 29 26.31 11.53 -22.49
N ARG A 30 25.99 10.35 -23.03
CA ARG A 30 26.77 9.37 -23.84
C ARG A 30 28.05 8.82 -23.16
N SER A 31 27.95 8.51 -21.88
CA SER A 31 28.65 7.35 -21.29
C SER A 31 27.60 6.37 -20.79
N SER A 32 27.75 5.06 -21.05
CA SER A 32 26.85 4.02 -20.53
C SER A 32 26.52 4.30 -19.06
N PRO A 33 25.24 4.25 -18.64
CA PRO A 33 24.89 4.55 -17.26
C PRO A 33 25.71 3.64 -16.35
N LYS A 34 26.50 4.22 -15.44
CA LYS A 34 27.44 3.54 -14.51
C LYS A 34 26.76 2.55 -13.54
N PHE A 35 25.50 2.22 -13.78
CA PHE A 35 24.60 1.57 -12.85
C PHE A 35 24.02 0.26 -13.39
N VAL A 36 24.37 -0.13 -14.62
CA VAL A 36 23.99 -1.43 -15.19
C VAL A 36 25.23 -2.31 -15.32
N LEU A 37 25.13 -3.54 -14.83
CA LEU A 37 26.14 -4.57 -15.03
C LEU A 37 25.56 -5.67 -15.90
N CYS A 38 26.39 -6.28 -16.74
CA CYS A 38 25.99 -7.38 -17.60
C CYS A 38 26.96 -8.54 -17.48
N GLN A 39 26.44 -9.75 -17.31
CA GLN A 39 27.20 -11.00 -17.31
C GLN A 39 26.35 -12.11 -17.95
N TYR A 40 27.01 -13.18 -18.37
CA TYR A 40 26.29 -14.39 -18.75
C TYR A 40 25.74 -15.07 -17.50
N MET A 41 24.51 -15.60 -17.59
CA MET A 41 23.79 -16.17 -16.46
C MET A 41 24.59 -17.28 -15.73
N ASN A 42 25.37 -18.08 -16.46
CA ASN A 42 26.24 -19.14 -15.90
C ASN A 42 27.73 -18.78 -15.79
N TYR A 43 28.09 -17.50 -15.88
CA TYR A 43 29.51 -17.11 -15.92
C TYR A 43 30.23 -17.44 -14.59
N GLY A 44 31.24 -18.30 -14.63
CA GLY A 44 32.07 -18.66 -13.47
C GLY A 44 31.56 -19.86 -12.65
N TRP A 45 30.58 -20.59 -13.17
CA TRP A 45 29.97 -21.72 -12.50
C TRP A 45 30.80 -23.01 -12.67
N GLN A 46 31.22 -23.65 -11.56
CA GLN A 46 31.89 -24.95 -11.61
C GLN A 46 30.84 -26.09 -11.62
N PRO A 47 30.89 -27.03 -12.60
CA PRO A 47 29.86 -28.05 -12.83
C PRO A 47 29.57 -29.05 -11.69
N SER A 48 30.27 -28.99 -10.56
CA SER A 48 30.22 -30.04 -9.53
C SER A 48 28.86 -30.16 -8.82
N ILE A 49 27.97 -29.17 -8.91
CA ILE A 49 26.63 -29.23 -8.32
C ILE A 49 25.56 -28.75 -9.30
N HIS A 50 25.59 -29.18 -10.59
CA HIS A 50 24.63 -28.77 -11.64
C HIS A 50 23.22 -28.61 -11.06
N PRO A 51 22.40 -27.59 -11.43
CA PRO A 51 20.98 -27.57 -11.07
C PRO A 51 20.23 -28.86 -11.40
N SER A 52 20.76 -29.67 -12.32
CA SER A 52 20.28 -31.00 -12.68
C SER A 52 20.57 -32.09 -11.63
N ASN A 53 21.41 -31.80 -10.61
CA ASN A 53 21.66 -32.64 -9.43
C ASN A 53 20.69 -32.32 -8.28
N LEU A 54 20.05 -31.14 -8.30
CA LEU A 54 18.95 -30.78 -7.40
C LEU A 54 17.58 -30.96 -8.08
N SER A 55 17.54 -30.92 -9.41
CA SER A 55 16.40 -31.35 -10.23
C SER A 55 16.33 -32.89 -10.29
N PRO A 56 15.13 -33.48 -10.15
CA PRO A 56 14.91 -34.86 -10.56
C PRO A 56 15.31 -35.05 -12.04
N ALA A 57 15.92 -36.20 -12.36
CA ALA A 57 16.50 -36.48 -13.67
C ALA A 57 15.56 -36.14 -14.86
N ARG A 58 16.18 -35.55 -15.89
CA ARG A 58 15.70 -35.01 -17.19
C ARG A 58 14.58 -35.72 -17.97
N THR A 59 14.08 -36.88 -17.54
CA THR A 59 13.19 -37.73 -18.34
C THR A 59 11.72 -37.68 -17.95
N ALA A 60 11.35 -37.01 -16.84
CA ALA A 60 9.95 -36.83 -16.45
C ALA A 60 9.49 -35.38 -16.71
N PRO A 61 8.33 -35.15 -17.36
CA PRO A 61 7.71 -33.83 -17.35
C PRO A 61 7.45 -33.42 -15.90
N TYR A 62 7.89 -32.22 -15.51
CA TYR A 62 7.67 -31.68 -14.17
C TYR A 62 6.17 -31.60 -13.88
N THR A 63 5.68 -32.46 -12.99
CA THR A 63 4.36 -32.29 -12.38
C THR A 63 4.45 -31.18 -11.33
N SER A 64 3.34 -30.50 -11.07
CA SER A 64 3.25 -29.45 -10.05
C SER A 64 3.67 -29.92 -8.64
N GLU A 65 3.58 -31.22 -8.38
CA GLU A 65 3.95 -31.86 -7.11
C GLU A 65 5.47 -31.98 -6.91
N ASN A 66 6.28 -31.97 -7.96
CA ASN A 66 7.74 -32.06 -7.84
C ASN A 66 8.39 -30.69 -7.56
N TRP A 67 7.69 -29.59 -7.86
CA TRP A 67 8.19 -28.24 -7.61
C TRP A 67 8.10 -27.82 -6.15
N SER A 68 7.18 -28.40 -5.38
CA SER A 68 6.98 -28.06 -3.97
C SER A 68 8.03 -28.67 -3.03
N SER A 69 8.79 -29.68 -3.47
CA SER A 69 9.84 -30.32 -2.68
C SER A 69 11.24 -29.76 -2.95
N LEU A 70 11.40 -28.94 -3.99
CA LEU A 70 12.66 -28.29 -4.35
C LEU A 70 12.84 -27.02 -3.52
N ASP A 71 14.05 -26.84 -2.97
CA ASP A 71 14.50 -25.55 -2.45
C ASP A 71 14.72 -24.58 -3.64
N ARG A 72 13.62 -23.93 -4.05
CA ARG A 72 13.56 -23.07 -5.23
C ARG A 72 14.38 -21.79 -5.03
N GLY A 73 14.45 -21.27 -3.82
CA GLY A 73 15.28 -20.12 -3.45
C GLY A 73 16.77 -20.41 -3.65
N THR A 74 17.25 -21.52 -3.11
CA THR A 74 18.64 -21.99 -3.32
C THR A 74 18.93 -22.19 -4.81
N TRP A 75 17.99 -22.82 -5.53
CA TRP A 75 18.12 -23.01 -6.97
C TRP A 75 18.21 -21.67 -7.73
N LEU A 76 17.30 -20.72 -7.47
CA LEU A 76 17.29 -19.39 -8.10
C LEU A 76 18.62 -18.68 -7.91
N LEU A 77 19.11 -18.62 -6.67
CA LEU A 77 20.40 -17.99 -6.37
C LEU A 77 21.55 -18.71 -7.07
N SER A 78 21.51 -20.05 -7.16
CA SER A 78 22.58 -20.83 -7.81
C SER A 78 22.72 -20.54 -9.31
N VAL A 79 21.66 -20.10 -9.98
CA VAL A 79 21.68 -19.79 -11.42
C VAL A 79 21.94 -18.31 -11.72
N LEU A 80 22.04 -17.45 -10.70
CA LEU A 80 22.37 -16.03 -10.91
C LEU A 80 23.86 -15.86 -11.27
N PRO A 81 24.21 -14.79 -12.02
CA PRO A 81 25.59 -14.37 -12.15
C PRO A 81 26.24 -14.19 -10.77
N PRO A 82 27.47 -14.69 -10.53
CA PRO A 82 28.07 -14.66 -9.20
C PRO A 82 28.20 -13.26 -8.61
N THR A 83 28.44 -12.25 -9.46
CA THR A 83 28.52 -10.85 -9.02
C THR A 83 27.17 -10.37 -8.53
N LEU A 84 26.08 -10.60 -9.29
CA LEU A 84 24.72 -10.23 -8.88
C LEU A 84 24.35 -10.92 -7.56
N ASN A 85 24.57 -12.23 -7.47
CA ASN A 85 24.26 -13.02 -6.28
C ASN A 85 24.95 -12.44 -5.03
N ALA A 86 26.27 -12.23 -5.11
CA ALA A 86 27.05 -11.70 -4.00
C ALA A 86 26.60 -10.28 -3.60
N THR A 87 26.41 -9.38 -4.56
CA THR A 87 26.04 -7.99 -4.26
C THR A 87 24.60 -7.87 -3.77
N PHE A 88 23.67 -8.66 -4.31
CA PHE A 88 22.28 -8.64 -3.89
C PHE A 88 22.12 -9.25 -2.48
N THR A 89 22.79 -10.37 -2.20
CA THR A 89 22.83 -10.96 -0.84
C THR A 89 23.40 -9.97 0.17
N ASN A 90 24.49 -9.29 -0.17
CA ASN A 90 25.07 -8.27 0.70
C ASN A 90 24.12 -7.08 0.93
N ALA A 91 23.41 -6.63 -0.10
CA ALA A 91 22.44 -5.54 0.01
C ALA A 91 21.19 -5.91 0.83
N TYR A 92 20.79 -7.18 0.77
CA TYR A 92 19.72 -7.74 1.61
C TYR A 92 20.05 -7.70 3.10
N GLY A 93 21.34 -7.74 3.47
CA GLY A 93 21.80 -7.58 4.85
C GLY A 93 21.73 -8.87 5.70
N GLY A 94 21.41 -10.00 5.07
CA GLY A 94 21.40 -11.33 5.68
C GLY A 94 22.43 -12.28 5.08
N THR A 95 22.38 -13.53 5.51
CA THR A 95 23.15 -14.63 4.93
C THR A 95 22.53 -15.10 3.61
N TRP A 96 23.32 -15.82 2.82
CA TRP A 96 22.85 -16.43 1.58
C TRP A 96 21.68 -17.39 1.81
N GLN A 97 21.70 -18.16 2.90
CA GLN A 97 20.64 -19.10 3.24
C GLN A 97 19.36 -18.39 3.65
N GLU A 98 19.44 -17.33 4.46
CA GLU A 98 18.26 -16.52 4.83
C GLU A 98 17.61 -15.90 3.58
N LEU A 99 18.41 -15.41 2.63
CA LEU A 99 17.89 -14.93 1.36
C LEU A 99 17.19 -16.05 0.56
N ALA A 100 17.76 -17.26 0.52
CA ALA A 100 17.12 -18.40 -0.14
C ALA A 100 15.76 -18.74 0.51
N ASP A 101 15.69 -18.73 1.83
CA ASP A 101 14.46 -19.02 2.58
C ASP A 101 13.38 -17.94 2.35
N GLU A 102 13.77 -16.67 2.27
CA GLU A 102 12.87 -15.57 1.89
C GLU A 102 12.38 -15.70 0.44
N LEU A 103 13.24 -16.09 -0.50
CA LEU A 103 12.84 -16.33 -1.89
C LEU A 103 11.85 -17.50 -2.00
N ASN A 104 12.03 -18.57 -1.20
CA ASN A 104 11.06 -19.66 -1.11
C ASN A 104 9.71 -19.14 -0.60
N SER A 105 9.72 -18.38 0.50
CA SER A 105 8.52 -17.79 1.09
C SER A 105 7.80 -16.86 0.11
N ALA A 106 8.55 -16.05 -0.63
CA ALA A 106 8.02 -15.16 -1.66
C ALA A 106 7.44 -15.92 -2.87
N LEU A 107 8.04 -17.05 -3.29
CA LEU A 107 7.45 -17.90 -4.32
C LEU A 107 6.15 -18.55 -3.85
N ASP A 108 6.07 -18.93 -2.58
CA ASP A 108 4.90 -19.59 -2.01
C ASP A 108 3.73 -18.64 -1.78
N SER A 109 4.01 -17.35 -1.55
CA SER A 109 2.98 -16.32 -1.46
C SER A 109 2.30 -16.00 -2.80
N ILE A 110 2.90 -16.41 -3.93
CA ILE A 110 2.29 -16.24 -5.26
C ILE A 110 1.10 -17.21 -5.41
N THR A 111 -0.11 -16.64 -5.34
CA THR A 111 -1.38 -17.37 -5.50
C THR A 111 -1.59 -17.83 -6.94
N ASP A 112 -1.26 -16.99 -7.93
CA ASP A 112 -1.30 -17.37 -9.34
C ASP A 112 -0.12 -18.26 -9.72
N LYS A 113 -0.38 -19.57 -9.82
CA LYS A 113 0.64 -20.55 -10.19
C LYS A 113 1.22 -20.30 -11.58
N ILE A 114 0.49 -19.69 -12.51
CA ILE A 114 1.02 -19.37 -13.85
C ILE A 114 2.15 -18.35 -13.73
N THR A 115 1.95 -17.26 -13.00
CA THR A 115 2.99 -16.25 -12.72
C THR A 115 4.22 -16.88 -12.07
N MET A 116 4.04 -17.72 -11.05
CA MET A 116 5.16 -18.43 -10.40
C MET A 116 5.96 -19.28 -11.41
N TYR A 117 5.27 -20.05 -12.26
CA TYR A 117 5.93 -20.84 -13.29
C TYR A 117 6.65 -19.99 -14.33
N GLN A 118 6.08 -18.86 -14.75
CA GLN A 118 6.71 -17.95 -15.70
C GLN A 118 8.04 -17.43 -15.16
N ILE A 119 8.09 -17.04 -13.88
CA ILE A 119 9.31 -16.58 -13.22
C ILE A 119 10.37 -17.69 -13.24
N LEU A 120 10.04 -18.89 -12.74
CA LEU A 120 10.98 -20.01 -12.68
C LEU A 120 11.47 -20.42 -14.08
N MET A 121 10.57 -20.44 -15.07
CA MET A 121 10.91 -20.74 -16.46
C MET A 121 11.82 -19.69 -17.09
N TRP A 122 11.65 -18.42 -16.74
CA TRP A 122 12.54 -17.35 -17.21
C TRP A 122 13.98 -17.58 -16.75
N TYR A 123 14.19 -17.80 -15.45
CA TYR A 123 15.51 -18.10 -14.89
C TYR A 123 16.12 -19.37 -15.49
N SER A 124 15.32 -20.44 -15.62
CA SER A 124 15.76 -21.69 -16.22
C SER A 124 16.24 -21.49 -17.65
N ARG A 125 15.47 -20.79 -18.48
CA ARG A 125 15.82 -20.54 -19.90
C ARG A 125 17.02 -19.61 -20.02
N ALA A 126 17.11 -18.57 -19.20
CA ALA A 126 18.24 -17.66 -19.18
C ALA A 126 19.54 -18.39 -18.80
N ALA A 127 19.47 -19.29 -17.80
CA ALA A 127 20.57 -20.13 -17.39
C ALA A 127 20.94 -21.16 -18.47
N GLU A 128 20.00 -21.99 -18.92
CA GLU A 128 20.28 -23.06 -19.91
C GLU A 128 20.81 -22.53 -21.24
N GLY A 129 20.30 -21.38 -21.68
CA GLY A 129 20.74 -20.72 -22.91
C GLY A 129 22.03 -19.91 -22.78
N ASP A 130 22.64 -19.87 -21.59
CA ASP A 130 23.75 -18.97 -21.25
C ASP A 130 23.49 -17.55 -21.75
N ARG A 131 22.30 -17.02 -21.45
CA ARG A 131 21.88 -15.70 -21.93
C ARG A 131 22.72 -14.64 -21.23
N LYS A 132 23.21 -13.65 -22.00
CA LYS A 132 23.73 -12.41 -21.43
C LYS A 132 22.58 -11.66 -20.76
N VAL A 133 22.65 -11.49 -19.45
CA VAL A 133 21.67 -10.72 -18.67
C VAL A 133 22.31 -9.43 -18.17
N CYS A 134 21.52 -8.38 -18.08
CA CYS A 134 21.93 -7.10 -17.53
C CYS A 134 21.02 -6.73 -16.36
N TRP A 135 21.55 -6.06 -15.35
CA TRP A 135 20.78 -5.66 -14.17
C TRP A 135 21.25 -4.32 -13.61
N GLN A 136 20.33 -3.61 -12.95
CA GLN A 136 20.59 -2.38 -12.22
C GLN A 136 21.34 -2.66 -10.90
N THR A 137 22.20 -1.74 -10.47
CA THR A 137 23.04 -1.88 -9.27
C THR A 137 22.47 -1.21 -8.02
N HIS A 138 21.25 -0.67 -8.09
CA HIS A 138 20.56 -0.02 -6.97
C HIS A 138 19.83 -1.04 -6.09
N TYR A 139 20.57 -2.03 -5.56
CA TYR A 139 20.01 -3.19 -4.86
C TYR A 139 19.16 -2.82 -3.64
N SER A 140 19.69 -1.96 -2.76
CA SER A 140 18.97 -1.51 -1.56
C SER A 140 17.69 -0.77 -1.92
N LEU A 141 17.72 0.06 -2.97
CA LEU A 141 16.52 0.73 -3.44
C LEU A 141 15.48 -0.26 -3.95
N ALA A 142 15.85 -1.31 -4.69
CA ALA A 142 14.89 -2.32 -5.12
C ALA A 142 14.27 -3.07 -3.91
N LEU A 143 15.10 -3.45 -2.93
CA LEU A 143 14.64 -4.12 -1.71
C LEU A 143 13.70 -3.25 -0.86
N GLU A 144 13.89 -1.93 -0.84
CA GLU A 144 13.02 -0.98 -0.15
C GLU A 144 11.67 -0.74 -0.84
N ARG A 145 11.55 -1.03 -2.15
CA ARG A 145 10.38 -0.64 -2.95
C ARG A 145 9.50 -1.81 -3.35
N TYR A 146 9.95 -3.04 -3.15
CA TYR A 146 9.15 -4.23 -3.45
C TYR A 146 8.73 -4.92 -2.17
N GLU A 147 7.56 -5.56 -2.21
CA GLU A 147 6.96 -6.24 -1.05
C GLU A 147 7.87 -7.35 -0.50
N ASN A 148 8.70 -7.96 -1.35
CA ASN A 148 9.61 -9.03 -0.97
C ASN A 148 10.88 -9.08 -1.84
N PRO A 149 11.91 -9.83 -1.41
CA PRO A 149 13.18 -9.92 -2.14
C PRO A 149 13.08 -10.50 -3.55
N LEU A 150 12.10 -11.35 -3.86
CA LEU A 150 11.91 -11.89 -5.21
C LEU A 150 11.44 -10.81 -6.18
N GLY A 151 10.49 -9.96 -5.75
CA GLY A 151 10.05 -8.81 -6.54
C GLY A 151 11.19 -7.82 -6.79
N ALA A 152 11.96 -7.52 -5.72
CA ALA A 152 13.15 -6.71 -5.83
C ALA A 152 14.15 -7.29 -6.84
N LEU A 153 14.48 -8.59 -6.74
CA LEU A 153 15.41 -9.25 -7.66
C LEU A 153 14.92 -9.21 -9.12
N ASN A 154 13.66 -9.56 -9.37
CA ASN A 154 13.10 -9.55 -10.72
C ASN A 154 13.08 -8.14 -11.33
N SER A 155 12.87 -7.11 -10.51
CA SER A 155 12.87 -5.71 -10.95
C SER A 155 14.23 -5.18 -11.37
N LEU A 156 15.33 -5.82 -10.94
CA LEU A 156 16.68 -5.35 -11.28
C LEU A 156 17.03 -5.65 -12.74
N PHE A 157 16.46 -6.69 -13.34
CA PHE A 157 16.82 -7.11 -14.69
C PHE A 157 16.35 -6.10 -15.75
N VAL A 158 17.23 -5.81 -16.68
CA VAL A 158 16.98 -4.95 -17.85
C VAL A 158 17.27 -5.72 -19.13
N ASP A 159 16.57 -5.37 -20.20
CA ASP A 159 16.75 -5.96 -21.51
C ASP A 159 18.05 -5.43 -22.15
N PRO A 160 19.05 -6.29 -22.40
CA PRO A 160 20.32 -5.88 -22.98
C PRO A 160 20.16 -5.22 -24.35
N GLU A 161 19.15 -5.60 -25.14
CA GLU A 161 18.95 -5.08 -26.51
C GLU A 161 18.61 -3.59 -26.47
N THR A 162 17.90 -3.16 -25.43
CA THR A 162 17.40 -1.79 -25.25
C THR A 162 18.48 -0.84 -24.73
N MET A 163 19.64 -1.38 -24.34
CA MET A 163 20.80 -0.58 -23.95
C MET A 163 21.67 -0.19 -25.14
N GLU A 164 21.59 -0.96 -26.24
CA GLU A 164 22.39 -0.74 -27.44
C GLU A 164 21.67 0.18 -28.43
N ASP A 165 20.34 0.28 -28.32
CA ASP A 165 19.53 1.15 -29.17
C ASP A 165 19.63 2.62 -28.72
N ASP A 166 20.17 3.46 -29.61
CA ASP A 166 20.30 4.90 -29.43
C ASP A 166 18.94 5.64 -29.44
N GLU A 167 17.86 4.96 -29.84
CA GLU A 167 16.50 5.52 -29.87
C GLU A 167 15.80 5.48 -28.51
N ASP A 168 16.22 4.58 -27.62
CA ASP A 168 15.61 4.43 -26.30
C ASP A 168 16.17 5.45 -25.29
N THR A 169 15.26 6.16 -24.64
CA THR A 169 15.59 7.20 -23.63
C THR A 169 15.76 6.63 -22.22
N TYR A 170 15.35 5.37 -22.01
CA TYR A 170 15.42 4.69 -20.72
C TYR A 170 15.61 3.19 -20.92
N VAL A 171 16.24 2.53 -19.94
CA VAL A 171 16.42 1.08 -19.96
C VAL A 171 15.09 0.38 -19.74
N LYS A 172 14.81 -0.66 -20.53
CA LYS A 172 13.56 -1.44 -20.44
C LYS A 172 13.77 -2.73 -19.65
N ARG A 173 12.72 -3.26 -19.03
CA ARG A 173 12.75 -4.59 -18.38
C ARG A 173 12.45 -5.71 -19.38
N PRO A 174 12.87 -6.95 -19.10
CA PRO A 174 12.35 -8.13 -19.80
C PRO A 174 10.85 -8.28 -19.54
N MET A 175 10.04 -8.20 -20.60
CA MET A 175 8.57 -8.29 -20.47
C MET A 175 8.08 -9.71 -20.16
N ASP A 176 8.92 -10.72 -20.41
CA ASP A 176 8.70 -12.12 -20.08
C ASP A 176 9.08 -12.49 -18.63
N LEU A 177 9.63 -11.54 -17.86
CA LEU A 177 9.88 -11.67 -16.42
C LEU A 177 8.94 -10.75 -15.62
N PRO A 178 7.95 -11.31 -14.89
CA PRO A 178 7.06 -10.52 -14.05
C PRO A 178 7.80 -9.84 -12.86
N PRO A 179 7.66 -8.51 -12.66
CA PRO A 179 8.36 -7.78 -11.60
C PRO A 179 7.74 -7.94 -10.20
N LEU A 180 6.65 -8.70 -10.05
CA LEU A 180 5.85 -8.85 -8.81
C LEU A 180 5.34 -7.49 -8.24
N TYR A 181 4.99 -7.45 -6.96
CA TYR A 181 4.26 -6.36 -6.32
C TYR A 181 5.21 -5.35 -5.65
N LEU A 182 4.88 -4.07 -5.82
CA LEU A 182 5.53 -2.98 -5.08
C LEU A 182 5.08 -3.03 -3.61
N ASP A 183 5.96 -2.59 -2.72
CA ASP A 183 5.58 -2.31 -1.34
C ASP A 183 4.67 -1.08 -1.30
N THR A 184 3.40 -1.28 -0.98
CA THR A 184 2.40 -0.21 -0.90
C THR A 184 2.57 0.66 0.34
N SER A 185 3.25 0.14 1.36
CA SER A 185 3.53 0.80 2.64
C SER A 185 4.78 1.69 2.63
N SER A 186 5.49 1.71 1.49
CA SER A 186 6.67 2.54 1.26
C SER A 186 6.37 3.66 0.26
N LEU A 187 7.02 4.82 0.45
CA LEU A 187 7.05 5.85 -0.59
C LEU A 187 7.82 5.31 -1.80
N HIS A 188 7.50 5.77 -3.00
CA HIS A 188 8.24 5.49 -4.24
C HIS A 188 8.76 6.80 -4.80
N CYS A 189 10.04 7.09 -4.59
CA CYS A 189 10.60 8.42 -4.77
C CYS A 189 11.67 8.45 -5.86
N LEU A 190 11.79 9.62 -6.47
CA LEU A 190 12.70 9.94 -7.54
C LEU A 190 13.39 11.27 -7.22
N HIS A 191 14.64 11.18 -6.78
CA HIS A 191 15.45 12.33 -6.39
C HIS A 191 16.04 13.04 -7.62
N PRO A 192 16.07 14.38 -7.70
CA PRO A 192 16.54 15.12 -8.89
C PRO A 192 18.00 14.91 -9.26
N ASP A 193 18.82 14.54 -8.27
CA ASP A 193 20.24 14.18 -8.47
C ASP A 193 20.43 12.70 -8.85
N SER A 194 19.34 11.93 -8.92
CA SER A 194 19.41 10.54 -9.35
C SER A 194 19.72 10.45 -10.83
N VAL A 195 20.63 9.57 -11.19
CA VAL A 195 21.02 9.27 -12.58
C VAL A 195 19.89 8.70 -13.44
N ILE A 196 18.85 8.15 -12.81
CA ILE A 196 17.65 7.66 -13.49
C ILE A 196 16.55 8.73 -13.58
N TYR A 197 16.76 9.92 -13.01
CA TYR A 197 15.78 11.00 -13.05
C TYR A 197 15.41 11.38 -14.47
N ASP A 198 16.43 11.61 -15.31
CA ASP A 198 16.24 12.04 -16.70
C ASP A 198 15.55 10.95 -17.52
N GLN A 199 15.86 9.67 -17.27
CA GLN A 199 15.20 8.54 -17.91
C GLN A 199 13.69 8.49 -17.59
N MET A 200 13.33 8.69 -16.32
CA MET A 200 11.92 8.72 -15.90
C MET A 200 11.22 10.01 -16.35
N ALA A 201 11.93 11.13 -16.37
CA ALA A 201 11.44 12.39 -16.91
C ALA A 201 11.12 12.25 -18.40
N ASP A 202 12.01 11.67 -19.20
CA ASP A 202 11.80 11.42 -20.63
C ASP A 202 10.64 10.46 -20.89
N LEU A 203 10.45 9.44 -20.03
CA LEU A 203 9.31 8.55 -20.10
C LEU A 203 7.98 9.32 -19.99
N VAL A 204 7.90 10.23 -19.01
CA VAL A 204 6.68 10.99 -18.69
C VAL A 204 6.48 12.21 -19.60
N LEU A 205 7.56 12.91 -19.97
CA LEU A 205 7.55 14.11 -20.82
C LEU A 205 7.47 13.76 -22.31
N GLY A 206 8.00 12.61 -22.73
CA GLY A 206 7.92 12.12 -24.11
C GLY A 206 6.49 11.80 -24.57
N LEU A 207 5.56 11.76 -23.62
CA LEU A 207 4.14 11.71 -23.85
C LEU A 207 3.60 13.12 -24.10
N SER A 208 3.53 13.50 -25.38
CA SER A 208 2.94 14.77 -25.82
C SER A 208 1.43 14.80 -25.53
N ALA A 209 1.07 15.07 -24.29
CA ALA A 209 -0.24 15.52 -23.89
C ALA A 209 -0.40 16.99 -24.32
N LYS A 210 -0.38 17.25 -25.65
CA LYS A 210 -0.79 18.55 -26.17
C LYS A 210 -2.30 18.65 -25.97
N TRP A 211 -2.65 19.13 -24.79
CA TRP A 211 -4.01 19.47 -24.44
C TRP A 211 -4.47 20.62 -25.36
N PRO A 212 -5.66 20.59 -25.98
CA PRO A 212 -6.74 19.62 -25.78
C PRO A 212 -6.77 18.43 -26.78
N ASP A 213 -5.87 18.38 -27.76
CA ASP A 213 -6.10 17.63 -29.00
C ASP A 213 -5.75 16.13 -28.95
N LYS A 214 -4.91 15.68 -27.99
CA LYS A 214 -4.66 14.24 -27.77
C LYS A 214 -4.78 13.90 -26.28
N LYS A 215 -5.85 13.19 -25.90
CA LYS A 215 -5.98 12.56 -24.58
C LYS A 215 -5.21 11.24 -24.59
N ILE A 216 -4.16 11.16 -23.79
CA ILE A 216 -3.47 9.90 -23.52
C ILE A 216 -4.37 9.10 -22.58
N THR A 217 -4.62 7.83 -22.90
CA THR A 217 -5.44 6.98 -22.02
C THR A 217 -4.61 6.46 -20.85
N VAL A 218 -5.30 6.02 -19.80
CA VAL A 218 -4.65 5.38 -18.65
C VAL A 218 -3.86 4.15 -19.12
N GLU A 219 -4.42 3.38 -20.05
CA GLU A 219 -3.83 2.18 -20.62
C GLU A 219 -2.58 2.49 -21.45
N GLU A 220 -2.62 3.49 -22.34
CA GLU A 220 -1.46 3.90 -23.15
C GLU A 220 -0.28 4.32 -22.26
N PHE A 221 -0.57 5.07 -21.18
CA PHE A 221 0.45 5.45 -20.21
C PHE A 221 0.98 4.25 -19.42
N ARG A 222 0.09 3.38 -18.95
CA ARG A 222 0.45 2.16 -18.23
C ARG A 222 1.36 1.27 -19.06
N GLU A 223 0.98 0.97 -20.30
CA GLU A 223 1.81 0.16 -21.20
C GLU A 223 3.23 0.71 -21.32
N ARG A 224 3.38 2.04 -21.47
CA ARG A 224 4.70 2.68 -21.55
C ARG A 224 5.46 2.65 -20.22
N ALA A 225 4.79 2.93 -19.10
CA ALA A 225 5.38 2.91 -17.78
C ALA A 225 5.83 1.51 -17.34
N ASP A 226 5.08 0.48 -17.75
CA ASP A 226 5.37 -0.92 -17.41
C ASP A 226 6.65 -1.44 -18.05
N VAL A 227 7.06 -0.91 -19.21
CA VAL A 227 8.29 -1.35 -19.88
C VAL A 227 9.55 -0.81 -19.18
N ALA A 228 9.43 0.22 -18.36
CA ALA A 228 10.60 0.83 -17.70
C ALA A 228 11.27 -0.14 -16.73
N GLY A 229 12.59 -0.25 -16.81
CA GLY A 229 13.39 -1.12 -15.96
C GLY A 229 13.58 -0.64 -14.52
N HIS A 230 13.25 0.61 -14.22
CA HIS A 230 13.41 1.17 -12.86
C HIS A 230 12.11 1.00 -12.03
N PRO A 231 12.18 0.70 -10.71
CA PRO A 231 11.00 0.52 -9.85
C PRO A 231 9.99 1.69 -9.92
N PHE A 232 10.49 2.92 -10.09
CA PHE A 232 9.64 4.10 -10.22
C PHE A 232 8.72 4.06 -11.45
N GLY A 233 9.13 3.40 -12.55
CA GLY A 233 8.27 3.18 -13.71
C GLY A 233 7.08 2.29 -13.39
N ARG A 234 7.30 1.23 -12.60
CA ARG A 234 6.22 0.39 -12.08
C ARG A 234 5.31 1.16 -11.10
N ALA A 235 5.88 2.07 -10.31
CA ALA A 235 5.08 2.95 -9.47
C ALA A 235 4.19 3.88 -10.31
N LEU A 236 4.71 4.45 -11.40
CA LEU A 236 3.92 5.23 -12.36
C LEU A 236 2.80 4.39 -13.01
N PHE A 237 3.08 3.13 -13.40
CA PHE A 237 2.08 2.20 -13.92
C PHE A 237 0.91 2.03 -12.93
N HIS A 238 1.20 1.73 -11.67
CA HIS A 238 0.17 1.56 -10.66
C HIS A 238 -0.51 2.88 -10.27
N ALA A 239 0.18 4.02 -10.43
CA ALA A 239 -0.35 5.33 -10.10
C ALA A 239 -1.26 5.94 -11.17
N ALA A 240 -1.13 5.49 -12.42
CA ALA A 240 -2.03 5.90 -13.49
C ALA A 240 -3.40 5.25 -13.26
N ARG A 241 -4.41 6.04 -12.88
CA ARG A 241 -5.77 5.57 -12.53
C ARG A 241 -6.82 6.55 -13.03
N GLU A 242 -8.03 6.05 -13.24
CA GLU A 242 -9.17 6.92 -13.57
C GLU A 242 -9.63 7.72 -12.35
N THR A 243 -9.68 7.06 -11.19
CA THR A 243 -10.05 7.64 -9.90
C THR A 243 -8.90 7.52 -8.91
N TYR A 244 -8.82 8.50 -8.02
CA TYR A 244 -7.82 8.59 -6.98
C TYR A 244 -8.50 8.78 -5.64
N ASP A 245 -7.98 8.10 -4.64
CA ASP A 245 -8.39 8.28 -3.26
C ASP A 245 -7.19 8.69 -2.41
N CYS A 246 -7.46 9.46 -1.37
CA CYS A 246 -6.44 9.85 -0.41
C CYS A 246 -6.25 8.72 0.61
N PRO A 247 -5.07 8.06 0.67
CA PRO A 247 -4.79 7.08 1.71
C PRO A 247 -4.42 7.74 3.04
N TYR A 248 -4.04 9.02 3.01
CA TYR A 248 -3.59 9.74 4.20
C TYR A 248 -4.78 10.15 5.04
N PHE A 249 -4.72 9.82 6.33
CA PHE A 249 -5.78 10.23 7.22
C PHE A 249 -5.80 11.75 7.37
N ASP A 250 -4.64 12.43 7.43
CA ASP A 250 -4.46 13.92 7.42
C ASP A 250 -5.08 14.64 6.21
N GLY A 251 -5.70 13.88 5.32
CA GLY A 251 -6.21 14.37 4.06
C GLY A 251 -5.07 14.60 3.08
N CYS A 252 -5.50 14.89 1.86
CA CYS A 252 -4.61 15.20 0.78
C CYS A 252 -5.00 16.56 0.23
N SER A 253 -4.01 17.33 -0.22
CA SER A 253 -4.30 18.56 -0.95
C SER A 253 -4.92 18.22 -2.31
N THR A 254 -6.08 18.78 -2.61
CA THR A 254 -6.78 18.61 -3.91
C THR A 254 -6.60 19.80 -4.83
N LYS A 255 -6.05 20.92 -4.32
CA LYS A 255 -5.99 22.20 -5.04
C LYS A 255 -4.59 22.57 -5.47
N ASN A 256 -3.62 22.39 -4.57
CA ASN A 256 -2.26 22.88 -4.74
C ASN A 256 -1.25 21.78 -4.41
N LEU A 257 -0.13 21.80 -5.12
CA LEU A 257 0.98 20.90 -4.87
C LEU A 257 1.94 21.55 -3.84
N TYR A 258 2.16 20.88 -2.71
CA TYR A 258 3.06 21.36 -1.65
C TYR A 258 4.07 20.29 -1.28
N GLY A 259 5.30 20.69 -0.97
CA GLY A 259 6.31 19.78 -0.46
C GLY A 259 5.91 19.21 0.90
N GLY A 260 6.10 17.92 1.11
CA GLY A 260 5.74 17.22 2.35
C GLY A 260 4.26 16.95 2.58
N ILE A 261 3.37 17.44 1.71
CA ILE A 261 1.92 17.22 1.81
C ILE A 261 1.46 16.37 0.61
N PRO A 262 0.76 15.25 0.83
CA PRO A 262 0.30 14.40 -0.25
C PRO A 262 -0.74 15.13 -1.11
N TYR A 263 -0.54 15.09 -2.42
CA TYR A 263 -1.44 15.66 -3.41
C TYR A 263 -2.35 14.57 -3.98
N LEU A 264 -3.66 14.83 -3.96
CA LEU A 264 -4.68 13.97 -4.55
C LEU A 264 -5.10 14.55 -5.91
N PRO A 265 -4.65 13.96 -7.02
CA PRO A 265 -5.03 14.43 -8.34
C PRO A 265 -6.53 14.13 -8.59
N PRO A 266 -7.31 15.08 -9.12
CA PRO A 266 -8.74 14.88 -9.37
C PRO A 266 -9.03 13.97 -10.58
N SER A 267 -8.03 13.68 -11.42
CA SER A 267 -8.14 12.80 -12.58
C SER A 267 -6.77 12.37 -13.07
N PHE A 268 -6.71 11.35 -13.94
CA PHE A 268 -5.48 10.92 -14.60
C PHE A 268 -4.76 12.06 -15.32
N ASN A 269 -5.50 12.92 -16.03
CA ASN A 269 -4.91 14.04 -16.76
C ASN A 269 -4.27 15.07 -15.81
N ALA A 270 -4.89 15.31 -14.66
CA ALA A 270 -4.31 16.19 -13.64
C ALA A 270 -3.07 15.56 -13.00
N PHE A 271 -3.09 14.25 -12.73
CA PHE A 271 -1.91 13.50 -12.29
C PHE A 271 -0.76 13.64 -13.28
N LEU A 272 -0.98 13.29 -14.55
CA LEU A 272 0.04 13.33 -15.60
C LEU A 272 0.57 14.74 -15.82
N GLY A 273 -0.30 15.73 -15.98
CA GLY A 273 0.12 17.12 -16.20
C GLY A 273 0.91 17.70 -15.02
N THR A 274 0.50 17.40 -13.79
CA THR A 274 1.24 17.83 -12.59
C THR A 274 2.59 17.13 -12.50
N MET A 275 2.64 15.81 -12.74
CA MET A 275 3.89 15.04 -12.77
C MET A 275 4.86 15.58 -13.83
N GLN A 276 4.36 15.92 -15.03
CA GLN A 276 5.17 16.55 -16.09
C GLN A 276 5.76 17.89 -15.65
N SER A 277 4.98 18.76 -15.00
CA SER A 277 5.48 20.04 -14.45
C SER A 277 6.57 19.82 -13.38
N VAL A 278 6.33 18.92 -12.43
CA VAL A 278 7.27 18.57 -11.36
C VAL A 278 8.60 18.03 -11.91
N LEU A 279 8.53 17.15 -12.91
CA LEU A 279 9.72 16.57 -13.56
C LEU A 279 10.46 17.59 -14.43
N LYS A 280 9.75 18.46 -15.14
CA LYS A 280 10.34 19.54 -15.95
C LYS A 280 11.14 20.52 -15.08
N GLU A 281 10.66 20.79 -13.87
CA GLU A 281 11.32 21.66 -12.89
C GLU A 281 12.40 20.95 -12.05
N ARG A 282 12.65 19.66 -12.30
CA ARG A 282 13.61 18.82 -11.56
C ARG A 282 13.38 18.80 -10.05
N HIS A 283 12.13 18.64 -9.61
CA HIS A 283 11.84 18.50 -8.19
C HIS A 283 11.94 17.04 -7.71
N HIS A 284 12.15 16.86 -6.41
CA HIS A 284 12.02 15.55 -5.77
C HIS A 284 10.55 15.13 -5.77
N VAL A 285 10.25 13.97 -6.36
CA VAL A 285 8.87 13.49 -6.50
C VAL A 285 8.72 12.11 -5.87
N CYS A 286 7.59 11.86 -5.22
CA CYS A 286 7.24 10.59 -4.61
C CYS A 286 5.82 10.15 -4.99
N ILE A 287 5.56 8.85 -4.97
CA ILE A 287 4.24 8.24 -5.14
C ILE A 287 3.96 7.41 -3.89
N ALA A 288 2.75 7.52 -3.35
CA ALA A 288 2.29 6.77 -2.19
C ALA A 288 1.01 6.01 -2.55
N PHE A 289 0.97 4.72 -2.23
CA PHE A 289 -0.20 3.87 -2.45
C PHE A 289 -1.03 3.69 -1.18
N GLU A 290 -0.37 3.69 -0.03
CA GLU A 290 -0.98 3.75 1.30
C GLU A 290 -0.46 4.96 2.07
N GLU A 291 -0.87 5.07 3.33
CA GLU A 291 -0.35 6.10 4.23
C GLU A 291 1.08 5.76 4.64
N VAL A 292 2.01 6.63 4.26
CA VAL A 292 3.43 6.48 4.61
C VAL A 292 3.86 7.66 5.46
N ILE A 293 4.43 7.36 6.63
CA ILE A 293 4.89 8.38 7.57
C ILE A 293 6.22 8.96 7.08
N GLY A 294 6.37 10.28 7.19
CA GLY A 294 7.65 10.95 6.94
C GLY A 294 7.91 11.29 5.47
N ILE A 295 6.92 11.86 4.79
CA ILE A 295 7.15 12.48 3.46
C ILE A 295 8.21 13.58 3.61
N PRO A 296 9.32 13.55 2.85
CA PRO A 296 10.31 14.61 2.90
C PRO A 296 9.67 15.97 2.59
N SER A 297 9.99 16.99 3.39
CA SER A 297 9.37 18.33 3.24
C SER A 297 9.70 19.00 1.89
N ASN A 298 10.75 18.56 1.21
CA ASN A 298 11.15 19.01 -0.12
C ASN A 298 10.64 18.10 -1.25
N ALA A 299 9.91 17.02 -0.95
CA ALA A 299 9.36 16.11 -1.93
C ALA A 299 7.89 16.42 -2.21
N TYR A 300 7.51 16.38 -3.49
CA TYR A 300 6.13 16.41 -3.94
C TYR A 300 5.58 15.00 -4.00
N ALA A 301 4.63 14.66 -3.13
CA ALA A 301 4.08 13.32 -3.03
C ALA A 301 2.71 13.23 -3.70
N PHE A 302 2.51 12.22 -4.55
CA PHE A 302 1.22 11.90 -5.15
C PHE A 302 0.55 10.76 -4.39
N ALA A 303 -0.64 11.02 -3.87
CA ALA A 303 -1.51 9.99 -3.30
C ALA A 303 -2.22 9.25 -4.44
N SER A 304 -2.01 7.94 -4.53
CA SER A 304 -2.56 7.12 -5.61
C SER A 304 -3.23 5.83 -5.14
N ALA A 305 -3.86 5.88 -3.97
CA ALA A 305 -4.67 4.78 -3.49
C ALA A 305 -5.90 4.57 -4.41
N SER A 306 -6.48 3.37 -4.35
CA SER A 306 -7.81 3.06 -4.88
C SER A 306 -8.48 2.26 -3.80
N PHE A 307 -9.41 2.90 -3.10
CA PHE A 307 -10.27 2.21 -2.16
C PHE A 307 -11.44 1.59 -2.94
N ASN A 308 -11.13 0.66 -3.85
CA ASN A 308 -12.14 -0.25 -4.39
C ASN A 308 -12.30 -1.52 -3.53
N ASN A 309 -11.49 -1.70 -2.48
CA ASN A 309 -11.44 -2.93 -1.69
C ASN A 309 -12.09 -2.84 -0.30
N GLY A 310 -12.99 -1.87 -0.04
CA GLY A 310 -13.74 -1.81 1.22
C GLY A 310 -12.88 -1.79 2.49
N GLY A 311 -11.59 -1.49 2.36
CA GLY A 311 -10.68 -1.40 3.50
C GLY A 311 -11.11 -0.25 4.40
N PRO A 312 -10.97 -0.40 5.73
CA PRO A 312 -11.20 0.68 6.67
C PRO A 312 -10.42 1.91 6.23
N ARG A 313 -11.06 3.08 6.23
CA ARG A 313 -10.29 4.31 6.42
C ARG A 313 -9.61 4.17 7.79
N LEU A 314 -8.27 4.19 7.81
CA LEU A 314 -7.51 4.26 9.06
C LEU A 314 -8.05 5.45 9.84
N LEU A 315 -8.60 5.23 11.02
CA LEU A 315 -9.02 6.32 11.89
C LEU A 315 -7.79 6.85 12.60
N ALA A 316 -7.44 8.13 12.42
CA ALA A 316 -6.48 8.82 13.28
C ALA A 316 -5.04 8.30 13.21
N ALA A 317 -4.39 8.35 12.04
CA ALA A 317 -2.96 8.01 11.87
C ALA A 317 -1.99 8.62 12.88
N GLY A 318 -2.25 9.85 13.34
CA GLY A 318 -1.50 10.50 14.42
C GLY A 318 -1.53 9.72 15.76
N CYS A 319 -2.50 8.83 15.91
CA CYS A 319 -2.68 7.94 17.05
C CYS A 319 -1.98 6.60 16.87
N ARG A 320 -1.21 6.37 15.80
CA ARG A 320 -0.49 5.11 15.57
C ARG A 320 0.51 4.75 16.67
N THR A 321 1.00 5.75 17.38
CA THR A 321 1.88 5.57 18.55
C THR A 321 1.12 5.20 19.82
N LYS A 322 -0.22 5.29 19.81
CA LYS A 322 -1.04 4.88 20.94
C LYS A 322 -1.08 3.35 21.00
N PRO A 323 -1.02 2.77 22.21
CA PRO A 323 -1.29 1.35 22.39
C PRO A 323 -2.62 0.97 21.74
N CYS A 324 -2.70 -0.24 21.19
CA CYS A 324 -3.95 -0.81 20.64
C CYS A 324 -4.48 -0.14 19.37
N TYR A 325 -3.75 0.81 18.77
CA TYR A 325 -4.18 1.50 17.57
C TYR A 325 -4.43 0.57 16.37
N LYS A 326 -3.60 -0.46 16.23
CA LYS A 326 -3.72 -1.39 15.10
C LYS A 326 -4.98 -2.22 15.21
N GLU A 327 -5.21 -2.82 16.37
CA GLU A 327 -6.43 -3.56 16.70
C GLU A 327 -7.66 -2.65 16.61
N PHE A 328 -7.54 -1.39 17.05
CA PHE A 328 -8.60 -0.41 16.90
C PHE A 328 -9.02 -0.23 15.43
N ASN A 329 -8.06 -0.05 14.53
CA ASN A 329 -8.36 0.10 13.11
C ASN A 329 -8.99 -1.14 12.49
N GLU A 330 -8.49 -2.34 12.82
CA GLU A 330 -9.10 -3.60 12.37
C GLU A 330 -10.53 -3.75 12.92
N ALA A 331 -10.78 -3.34 14.17
CA ALA A 331 -12.11 -3.39 14.78
C ALA A 331 -13.11 -2.41 14.12
N VAL A 332 -12.69 -1.18 13.85
CA VAL A 332 -13.49 -0.15 13.20
C VAL A 332 -13.83 -0.57 11.77
N ALA A 333 -12.86 -1.17 11.07
CA ALA A 333 -13.03 -1.72 9.72
C ALA A 333 -14.22 -2.64 9.56
N ALA A 334 -14.49 -3.43 10.59
CA ALA A 334 -15.60 -4.35 10.62
C ALA A 334 -16.96 -3.66 10.82
N GLY A 335 -17.03 -2.34 10.68
CA GLY A 335 -18.27 -1.56 10.66
C GLY A 335 -18.82 -1.24 12.05
N LYS A 336 -17.92 -1.02 13.03
CA LYS A 336 -18.28 -0.91 14.44
C LYS A 336 -17.83 0.44 15.01
N ASP A 337 -18.75 1.16 15.65
CA ASP A 337 -18.50 2.45 16.29
C ASP A 337 -17.76 2.26 17.63
N PHE A 338 -16.47 1.98 17.52
CA PHE A 338 -15.62 1.55 18.63
C PHE A 338 -15.37 2.68 19.66
N CYS A 339 -15.45 3.94 19.22
CA CYS A 339 -15.32 5.14 20.05
C CYS A 339 -16.66 5.81 20.37
N HIS A 340 -17.78 5.07 20.29
CA HIS A 340 -19.09 5.61 20.59
C HIS A 340 -19.11 6.28 21.99
N PRO A 341 -19.52 7.56 22.10
CA PRO A 341 -19.44 8.33 23.34
C PRO A 341 -20.08 7.63 24.55
N TYR A 342 -21.27 7.05 24.35
CA TYR A 342 -21.98 6.30 25.40
C TYR A 342 -21.12 5.18 26.03
N HIS A 343 -20.33 4.43 25.25
CA HIS A 343 -19.51 3.36 25.82
C HIS A 343 -18.32 3.90 26.62
N LEU A 344 -17.77 5.03 26.20
CA LEU A 344 -16.65 5.68 26.89
C LEU A 344 -17.12 6.37 28.17
N GLU A 345 -18.28 7.02 28.15
CA GLU A 345 -18.86 7.74 29.29
C GLU A 345 -19.36 6.78 30.38
N GLU A 346 -20.02 5.68 30.00
CA GLU A 346 -20.56 4.68 30.93
C GLU A 346 -19.52 3.64 31.38
N GLY A 347 -18.28 3.73 30.91
CA GLY A 347 -17.24 2.76 31.29
C GLY A 347 -17.49 1.35 30.71
N LEU A 348 -18.28 1.23 29.63
CA LEU A 348 -18.71 -0.05 29.08
C LEU A 348 -17.67 -0.63 28.13
N PRO A 349 -17.31 -1.91 28.26
CA PRO A 349 -16.38 -2.58 27.34
C PRO A 349 -16.97 -2.70 25.93
N PHE A 350 -16.10 -2.92 24.94
CA PHE A 350 -16.50 -3.14 23.55
C PHE A 350 -16.07 -4.52 23.07
N TYR A 351 -16.95 -5.21 22.35
CA TYR A 351 -16.73 -6.58 21.92
C TYR A 351 -16.65 -6.67 20.39
N VAL A 352 -15.52 -7.19 19.91
CA VAL A 352 -15.24 -7.42 18.48
C VAL A 352 -15.08 -8.91 18.26
N HIS A 353 -15.55 -9.44 17.13
CA HIS A 353 -15.37 -10.86 16.84
C HIS A 353 -13.88 -11.14 16.60
N ALA A 354 -13.35 -12.25 17.13
CA ALA A 354 -11.92 -12.55 17.03
C ALA A 354 -11.43 -12.69 15.57
N ASP A 355 -12.30 -13.21 14.68
CA ASP A 355 -12.00 -13.38 13.25
C ASP A 355 -11.84 -12.05 12.48
N VAL A 356 -12.16 -10.90 13.10
CA VAL A 356 -11.87 -9.58 12.51
C VAL A 356 -10.36 -9.32 12.49
N PHE A 357 -9.61 -9.93 13.41
CA PHE A 357 -8.19 -9.65 13.57
C PHE A 357 -7.33 -10.58 12.73
N SER A 358 -6.41 -9.99 11.97
CA SER A 358 -5.47 -10.71 11.12
C SER A 358 -4.45 -11.55 11.92
N LYS A 359 -4.22 -11.19 13.18
CA LYS A 359 -3.28 -11.81 14.11
C LYS A 359 -3.88 -11.82 15.52
N PRO A 360 -3.40 -12.67 16.45
CA PRO A 360 -3.73 -12.56 17.86
C PRO A 360 -3.47 -11.13 18.36
N THR A 361 -4.43 -10.54 19.06
CA THR A 361 -4.36 -9.15 19.51
C THR A 361 -3.41 -9.01 20.69
N GLU A 362 -2.63 -7.93 20.71
CA GLU A 362 -1.84 -7.56 21.90
C GLU A 362 -2.70 -6.80 22.92
N CYS A 363 -3.84 -6.28 22.45
CA CYS A 363 -4.80 -5.52 23.23
C CYS A 363 -6.15 -6.22 23.37
N GLY A 364 -6.89 -5.83 24.41
CA GLY A 364 -8.14 -6.48 24.78
C GLY A 364 -7.93 -7.87 25.36
N LYS A 365 -9.04 -8.47 25.79
CA LYS A 365 -9.08 -9.79 26.41
C LYS A 365 -9.85 -10.73 25.52
N SER A 366 -9.27 -11.88 25.18
CA SER A 366 -9.99 -12.93 24.48
C SER A 366 -11.07 -13.51 25.40
N MET A 367 -12.32 -13.39 24.98
CA MET A 367 -13.51 -13.85 25.68
C MET A 367 -14.25 -14.86 24.82
N LEU A 368 -14.82 -15.88 25.45
CA LEU A 368 -15.81 -16.74 24.81
C LEU A 368 -17.21 -16.31 25.27
N ILE A 369 -18.06 -15.92 24.32
CA ILE A 369 -19.44 -15.53 24.61
C ILE A 369 -20.39 -16.65 24.21
N LEU A 370 -21.13 -17.17 25.19
CA LEU A 370 -22.24 -18.11 25.00
C LEU A 370 -23.57 -17.34 25.00
N LEU A 371 -24.32 -17.46 23.91
CA LEU A 371 -25.69 -16.97 23.81
C LEU A 371 -26.67 -18.02 24.34
N ALA A 372 -27.92 -17.63 24.60
CA ALA A 372 -28.96 -18.54 25.09
C ALA A 372 -29.09 -19.80 24.23
N GLU A 373 -29.08 -19.67 22.91
CA GLU A 373 -29.12 -20.78 21.96
C GLU A 373 -27.98 -21.80 22.13
N HIS A 374 -26.82 -21.37 22.64
CA HIS A 374 -25.69 -22.25 22.89
C HIS A 374 -25.91 -23.13 24.13
N PHE A 375 -26.57 -22.60 25.17
CA PHE A 375 -26.69 -23.29 26.46
C PHE A 375 -28.07 -23.83 26.79
N ASP A 376 -29.11 -23.42 26.07
CA ASP A 376 -30.48 -23.90 26.24
C ASP A 376 -30.59 -25.44 26.12
N PRO A 377 -29.96 -26.12 25.14
CA PRO A 377 -30.00 -27.58 25.05
C PRO A 377 -29.37 -28.26 26.27
N VAL A 378 -28.27 -27.71 26.77
CA VAL A 378 -27.57 -28.23 27.95
C VAL A 378 -28.43 -28.04 29.19
N CYS A 379 -29.01 -26.85 29.38
CA CYS A 379 -29.89 -26.58 30.51
C CYS A 379 -31.18 -27.41 30.46
N GLN A 380 -31.77 -27.62 29.29
CA GLN A 380 -32.93 -28.49 29.12
C GLN A 380 -32.58 -29.94 29.50
N CYS A 381 -31.41 -30.43 29.10
CA CYS A 381 -30.92 -31.75 29.51
C CYS A 381 -30.68 -31.82 31.02
N LEU A 382 -30.01 -30.84 31.63
CA LEU A 382 -29.72 -30.83 33.07
C LEU A 382 -30.98 -30.69 33.95
N ARG A 383 -32.04 -30.06 33.43
CA ARG A 383 -33.35 -29.98 34.09
C ARG A 383 -34.09 -31.32 34.09
N THR A 384 -33.98 -32.09 33.01
CA THR A 384 -34.79 -33.29 32.76
C THR A 384 -34.07 -34.60 33.08
N SER A 385 -32.75 -34.64 32.97
CA SER A 385 -31.94 -35.83 33.19
C SER A 385 -31.67 -36.08 34.67
N SER A 386 -31.73 -37.35 35.06
CA SER A 386 -31.30 -37.81 36.39
C SER A 386 -29.78 -37.78 36.57
N SER A 387 -29.00 -37.77 35.48
CA SER A 387 -27.53 -37.76 35.50
C SER A 387 -26.95 -36.76 34.51
N ALA A 388 -25.98 -35.95 34.99
CA ALA A 388 -25.28 -34.95 34.16
C ALA A 388 -24.39 -35.58 33.08
N VAL A 389 -23.98 -36.84 33.27
CA VAL A 389 -23.12 -37.57 32.32
C VAL A 389 -23.77 -37.67 30.94
N TYR A 390 -25.10 -37.77 30.86
CA TYR A 390 -25.81 -37.80 29.59
C TYR A 390 -25.78 -36.46 28.85
N CYS A 391 -25.67 -35.36 29.60
CA CYS A 391 -25.61 -34.01 29.03
C CYS A 391 -24.19 -33.63 28.57
N ALA A 392 -23.16 -34.35 29.03
CA ALA A 392 -21.75 -34.10 28.67
C ALA A 392 -21.42 -34.30 27.18
N ARG A 393 -22.33 -34.91 26.41
CA ARG A 393 -22.20 -35.09 24.97
C ARG A 393 -22.80 -33.94 24.15
N LEU A 394 -23.54 -33.04 24.80
CA LEU A 394 -24.13 -31.90 24.12
C LEU A 394 -23.06 -30.86 23.79
N PRO A 395 -23.17 -30.16 22.65
CA PRO A 395 -22.36 -28.99 22.37
C PRO A 395 -22.44 -27.99 23.54
N CYS A 396 -21.36 -27.26 23.80
CA CYS A 396 -21.27 -26.26 24.86
C CYS A 396 -21.24 -26.75 26.31
N TYR A 397 -21.37 -28.06 26.55
CA TYR A 397 -21.39 -28.56 27.93
C TYR A 397 -20.11 -28.19 28.70
N TYR A 398 -18.94 -28.40 28.09
CA TYR A 398 -17.66 -28.14 28.75
C TYR A 398 -17.37 -26.64 28.89
N GLU A 399 -17.80 -25.84 27.93
CA GLU A 399 -17.73 -24.38 27.96
C GLU A 399 -18.60 -23.83 29.11
N LEU A 400 -19.81 -24.35 29.30
CA LEU A 400 -20.68 -24.01 30.43
C LEU A 400 -20.15 -24.49 31.77
N MET A 401 -19.56 -25.69 31.80
CA MET A 401 -18.86 -26.17 32.99
C MET A 401 -17.72 -25.24 33.35
N THR A 402 -16.97 -24.74 32.36
CA THR A 402 -15.90 -23.76 32.58
C THR A 402 -16.44 -22.45 33.16
N GLY A 403 -17.55 -21.91 32.63
CA GLY A 403 -18.20 -20.72 33.18
C GLY A 403 -18.81 -20.90 34.59
N SER A 404 -18.98 -22.15 35.04
CA SER A 404 -19.45 -22.50 36.39
C SER A 404 -18.32 -22.99 37.31
N ASP A 405 -17.06 -22.70 36.97
CA ASP A 405 -15.86 -23.13 37.71
C ASP A 405 -15.81 -24.65 37.93
N TYR A 406 -16.31 -25.40 36.96
CA TYR A 406 -16.46 -26.85 36.97
C TYR A 406 -17.37 -27.42 38.08
N HIS A 407 -18.24 -26.59 38.68
CA HIS A 407 -19.21 -27.02 39.69
C HIS A 407 -20.56 -27.41 39.06
N ILE A 408 -20.78 -28.72 38.87
CA ILE A 408 -22.00 -29.24 38.25
C ILE A 408 -23.30 -28.85 38.99
N ASP A 409 -23.25 -28.76 40.32
CA ASP A 409 -24.43 -28.40 41.12
C ASP A 409 -24.78 -26.92 40.96
N LYS A 410 -23.76 -26.06 40.80
CA LYS A 410 -23.93 -24.64 40.45
C LYS A 410 -24.56 -24.53 39.06
N LEU A 411 -24.01 -25.19 38.04
CA LEU A 411 -24.59 -25.18 36.69
C LEU A 411 -26.04 -25.68 36.66
N LYS A 412 -26.35 -26.77 37.37
CA LYS A 412 -27.72 -27.26 37.52
C LYS A 412 -28.64 -26.25 38.20
N SER A 413 -28.15 -25.59 39.25
CA SER A 413 -28.88 -24.52 39.93
C SER A 413 -29.15 -23.38 38.98
N ASP A 414 -28.14 -22.85 38.29
CA ASP A 414 -28.24 -21.70 37.39
C ASP A 414 -29.19 -22.00 36.21
N CYS A 415 -29.16 -23.24 35.69
CA CYS A 415 -30.13 -23.69 34.71
C CYS A 415 -31.55 -23.78 35.30
N ARG A 416 -31.75 -24.13 36.58
CA ARG A 416 -33.09 -24.25 37.18
C ARG A 416 -33.68 -22.91 37.62
N THR A 417 -32.87 -22.04 38.20
CA THR A 417 -33.27 -20.69 38.65
C THR A 417 -33.55 -19.75 37.49
N GLY A 418 -33.07 -20.10 36.29
CA GLY A 418 -33.16 -19.22 35.13
C GLY A 418 -32.10 -18.11 35.17
N ASP A 419 -31.05 -18.26 35.98
CA ASP A 419 -29.88 -17.37 35.87
C ASP A 419 -29.21 -17.51 34.50
N LEU A 420 -29.35 -18.69 33.88
CA LEU A 420 -29.09 -18.98 32.47
C LEU A 420 -30.40 -19.02 31.65
N SER A 421 -31.27 -18.00 31.76
CA SER A 421 -32.51 -17.91 30.95
C SER A 421 -32.42 -16.89 29.82
N PHE A 422 -33.43 -16.94 28.94
CA PHE A 422 -33.59 -16.13 27.72
C PHE A 422 -33.18 -14.66 27.94
N ASN A 423 -32.26 -14.19 27.10
CA ASN A 423 -31.68 -12.83 27.02
C ASN A 423 -30.40 -12.58 27.83
N ARG A 424 -29.79 -13.58 28.48
CA ARG A 424 -28.44 -13.43 29.04
C ARG A 424 -27.40 -14.12 28.17
N SER A 425 -26.29 -13.42 27.94
CA SER A 425 -25.05 -14.03 27.46
C SER A 425 -24.15 -14.35 28.65
N ILE A 426 -23.37 -15.43 28.54
CA ILE A 426 -22.30 -15.74 29.48
C ILE A 426 -20.99 -15.42 28.78
N ALA A 427 -20.13 -14.64 29.42
CA ALA A 427 -18.80 -14.34 28.92
C ALA A 427 -17.76 -14.80 29.94
N PHE A 428 -16.71 -15.48 29.47
CA PHE A 428 -15.56 -15.83 30.30
C PHE A 428 -14.27 -15.79 29.49
N PRO A 429 -13.10 -15.62 30.15
CA PRO A 429 -11.82 -15.58 29.46
C PRO A 429 -11.57 -16.85 28.66
N TYR A 430 -11.16 -16.70 27.40
CA TYR A 430 -10.85 -17.83 26.51
C TYR A 430 -9.74 -18.72 27.07
N SER A 431 -8.83 -18.15 27.89
CA SER A 431 -7.77 -18.88 28.60
C SER A 431 -8.28 -19.92 29.59
N PHE A 432 -9.56 -19.88 29.99
CA PHE A 432 -10.15 -20.89 30.87
C PHE A 432 -10.58 -22.15 30.11
N SER A 433 -10.63 -22.10 28.78
CA SER A 433 -10.92 -23.28 27.97
C SER A 433 -9.63 -24.10 27.76
N PRO A 434 -9.52 -25.33 28.30
CA PRO A 434 -8.32 -26.16 28.17
C PRO A 434 -8.09 -26.65 26.73
N SER A 435 -9.10 -26.54 25.87
CA SER A 435 -9.08 -26.91 24.45
C SER A 435 -9.77 -25.86 23.60
N LYS A 436 -9.61 -25.94 22.27
CA LYS A 436 -10.42 -25.15 21.33
C LYS A 436 -11.91 -25.39 21.64
N PRO A 437 -12.70 -24.34 21.93
CA PRO A 437 -14.08 -24.52 22.35
C PRO A 437 -14.90 -25.10 21.20
N ALA A 438 -15.82 -26.00 21.54
CA ALA A 438 -16.72 -26.65 20.60
C ALA A 438 -17.86 -25.73 20.15
N CYS A 439 -18.10 -24.64 20.88
CA CYS A 439 -19.12 -23.66 20.55
C CYS A 439 -18.83 -22.29 21.20
N GLY A 440 -19.75 -21.34 21.00
CA GLY A 440 -19.59 -19.97 21.47
C GLY A 440 -18.96 -19.09 20.42
N MET A 441 -19.10 -17.78 20.61
CA MET A 441 -18.48 -16.79 19.73
C MET A 441 -17.16 -16.33 20.37
N PRO A 442 -16.02 -16.54 19.71
CA PRO A 442 -14.76 -15.97 20.16
C PRO A 442 -14.80 -14.45 19.92
N MET A 443 -14.66 -13.69 20.98
CA MET A 443 -14.70 -12.24 20.97
C MET A 443 -13.43 -11.68 21.62
N ILE A 444 -13.03 -10.48 21.24
CA ILE A 444 -12.04 -9.68 21.95
C ILE A 444 -12.80 -8.57 22.67
N GLU A 445 -12.69 -8.56 24.01
CA GLU A 445 -13.20 -7.51 24.87
C GLU A 445 -12.15 -6.41 25.02
N PHE A 446 -12.46 -5.21 24.54
CA PHE A 446 -11.63 -4.03 24.74
C PHE A 446 -12.14 -3.23 25.94
N PRO A 447 -11.43 -3.25 27.08
CA PRO A 447 -11.80 -2.44 28.22
C PRO A 447 -11.67 -0.94 27.85
N VAL A 448 -12.33 -0.07 28.61
CA VAL A 448 -12.37 1.36 28.26
C VAL A 448 -10.98 1.98 28.29
N GLU A 449 -10.11 1.54 29.20
CA GLU A 449 -8.74 2.02 29.36
C GLU A 449 -7.90 1.83 28.10
N ASP A 450 -8.01 0.65 27.47
CA ASP A 450 -7.28 0.31 26.24
C ASP A 450 -7.73 1.17 25.05
N ARG A 451 -9.01 1.55 25.03
CA ARG A 451 -9.61 2.30 23.92
C ARG A 451 -9.52 3.80 24.09
N LYS A 452 -9.59 4.28 25.34
CA LYS A 452 -9.70 5.70 25.66
C LYS A 452 -8.54 6.51 25.10
N LEU A 453 -7.31 5.99 25.17
CA LEU A 453 -6.13 6.68 24.62
C LEU A 453 -6.21 6.88 23.10
N VAL A 454 -6.76 5.90 22.38
CA VAL A 454 -6.93 5.96 20.93
C VAL A 454 -8.12 6.85 20.58
N CYS A 455 -9.24 6.71 21.29
CA CYS A 455 -10.46 7.50 21.06
C CYS A 455 -10.28 8.98 21.42
N ASP A 456 -9.62 9.30 22.53
CA ASP A 456 -9.30 10.69 22.91
C ASP A 456 -8.38 11.32 21.87
N CYS A 457 -7.41 10.56 21.36
CA CYS A 457 -6.51 11.01 20.30
C CYS A 457 -7.25 11.23 18.98
N ALA A 458 -8.17 10.34 18.59
CA ALA A 458 -9.00 10.51 17.41
C ALA A 458 -9.92 11.73 17.52
N LYS A 459 -10.51 11.95 18.70
CA LYS A 459 -11.43 13.07 18.97
C LYS A 459 -10.74 14.44 18.88
N ILE A 460 -9.54 14.59 19.45
CA ILE A 460 -8.76 15.83 19.35
C ILE A 460 -8.58 16.24 17.88
N ARG A 461 -8.44 15.26 16.99
CA ARG A 461 -8.18 15.54 15.59
C ARG A 461 -9.41 15.92 14.80
N GLU A 462 -10.58 15.34 15.11
CA GLU A 462 -11.84 15.79 14.53
C GLU A 462 -12.08 17.27 14.85
N ASP A 463 -11.78 17.69 16.09
CA ASP A 463 -11.87 19.09 16.52
C ASP A 463 -10.82 19.99 15.81
N GLU A 464 -9.58 19.52 15.63
CA GLU A 464 -8.53 20.25 14.90
C GLU A 464 -8.83 20.38 13.39
N GLU A 465 -9.32 19.32 12.75
CA GLU A 465 -9.76 19.35 11.37
C GLU A 465 -10.94 20.31 11.21
N GLU A 466 -11.94 20.25 12.08
CA GLU A 466 -13.07 21.17 12.05
C GLU A 466 -12.60 22.62 12.21
N MET A 467 -11.66 22.88 13.13
CA MET A 467 -11.04 24.20 13.28
C MET A 467 -10.24 24.63 12.04
N LEU A 468 -9.46 23.75 11.42
CA LEU A 468 -8.71 24.05 10.20
C LEU A 468 -9.64 24.32 9.01
N PHE A 469 -10.70 23.53 8.87
CA PHE A 469 -11.74 23.75 7.86
C PHE A 469 -12.48 25.08 8.09
N GLN A 470 -12.89 25.38 9.33
CA GLN A 470 -13.53 26.65 9.66
C GLN A 470 -12.61 27.85 9.41
N ASN A 471 -11.32 27.76 9.79
CA ASN A 471 -10.34 28.79 9.51
C ASN A 471 -10.14 29.00 8.00
N TYR A 472 -10.09 27.93 7.22
CA TYR A 472 -10.01 28.00 5.77
C TYR A 472 -11.24 28.66 5.14
N TYR A 473 -12.47 28.30 5.57
CA TYR A 473 -13.71 28.95 5.13
C TYR A 473 -13.77 30.43 5.51
N ASN A 474 -13.30 30.77 6.72
CA ASN A 474 -13.21 32.16 7.18
C ASN A 474 -12.16 32.97 6.40
N MET A 475 -11.09 32.34 5.92
CA MET A 475 -10.12 32.98 5.03
C MET A 475 -10.67 33.16 3.61
N SER A 476 -11.33 32.14 3.06
CA SER A 476 -11.91 32.19 1.71
C SER A 476 -13.02 33.23 1.61
N SER A 477 -13.92 33.30 2.59
CA SER A 477 -15.00 34.29 2.62
C SER A 477 -14.50 35.73 2.80
N LYS A 478 -13.34 35.94 3.43
CA LYS A 478 -12.68 37.24 3.50
C LYS A 478 -12.04 37.65 2.18
N LEU A 479 -11.62 36.68 1.35
CA LEU A 479 -11.08 36.96 0.01
C LEU A 479 -12.19 37.33 -0.98
N ASP A 480 -13.34 36.67 -0.96
CA ASP A 480 -14.49 37.04 -1.80
C ASP A 480 -15.01 38.45 -1.48
N LYS A 481 -15.06 38.82 -0.20
CA LYS A 481 -15.42 40.19 0.22
C LYS A 481 -14.41 41.25 -0.21
N ARG A 482 -13.13 40.87 -0.39
CA ARG A 482 -12.11 41.80 -0.91
C ARG A 482 -12.28 42.04 -2.41
N ASP A 483 -12.66 41.02 -3.18
CA ASP A 483 -12.91 41.16 -4.62
C ASP A 483 -14.16 42.02 -4.91
N GLU A 484 -15.18 42.00 -4.06
CA GLU A 484 -16.32 42.93 -4.17
C GLU A 484 -15.93 44.38 -3.85
N VAL A 485 -15.07 44.60 -2.86
CA VAL A 485 -14.56 45.95 -2.53
C VAL A 485 -13.66 46.50 -3.65
N VAL A 486 -12.84 45.66 -4.28
CA VAL A 486 -12.00 46.06 -5.42
C VAL A 486 -12.86 46.39 -6.65
N ARG A 487 -13.92 45.62 -6.93
CA ARG A 487 -14.89 45.94 -8.01
C ARG A 487 -15.69 47.22 -7.73
N GLY A 488 -15.91 47.58 -6.46
CA GLY A 488 -16.54 48.84 -6.08
C GLY A 488 -15.67 50.08 -6.31
N ILE A 489 -14.33 49.92 -6.33
CA ILE A 489 -13.39 51.03 -6.49
C ILE A 489 -13.13 51.36 -7.99
N ASP A 490 -13.22 50.37 -8.88
CA ASP A 490 -13.10 50.58 -10.33
C ASP A 490 -14.31 51.29 -10.97
N GLY A 491 -15.41 51.48 -10.23
CA GLY A 491 -16.54 52.31 -10.66
C GLY A 491 -16.33 53.82 -10.55
N PHE A 492 -15.19 54.28 -10.02
CA PHE A 492 -14.99 55.68 -9.61
C PHE A 492 -13.77 56.36 -10.25
N ARG A 493 -13.59 56.27 -11.57
CA ARG A 493 -12.83 57.25 -12.38
C ARG A 493 -12.82 56.84 -13.85
N VAL A 494 -13.49 57.61 -14.71
CA VAL A 494 -12.89 58.37 -15.83
C VAL A 494 -14.00 59.29 -16.37
N GLY A 495 -13.85 60.58 -16.13
CA GLY A 495 -14.78 61.60 -16.60
C GLY A 495 -14.13 62.98 -16.59
N ARG A 496 -12.96 63.12 -17.23
CA ARG A 496 -12.46 64.43 -17.66
C ARG A 496 -11.92 64.31 -19.09
N LYS A 497 -12.75 64.78 -20.02
CA LYS A 497 -12.38 65.19 -21.38
C LYS A 497 -11.24 66.21 -21.28
N LEU A 498 -10.13 65.93 -21.97
CA LEU A 498 -9.15 66.93 -22.38
C LEU A 498 -9.43 67.22 -23.85
N GLU A 499 -10.02 68.39 -24.11
CA GLU A 499 -10.14 68.96 -25.46
C GLU A 499 -8.80 69.61 -25.81
N ALA A 500 -8.14 69.09 -26.83
CA ALA A 500 -6.95 69.71 -27.41
C ALA A 500 -7.41 70.77 -28.43
N VAL A 501 -7.10 72.03 -28.13
CA VAL A 501 -7.23 73.17 -29.05
C VAL A 501 -6.05 73.15 -30.01
N VAL A 502 -6.32 73.05 -31.30
CA VAL A 502 -5.37 73.31 -32.38
C VAL A 502 -5.54 74.76 -32.82
N GLY A 503 -4.48 75.56 -32.75
CA GLY A 503 -4.44 76.93 -33.25
C GLY A 503 -3.01 77.41 -33.47
N GLN A 504 -2.71 77.72 -34.74
CA GLN A 504 -1.57 78.39 -35.38
C GLN A 504 -0.29 78.69 -34.61
#